data_AF-A0A1T1ZWW2-F1
#
_entry.id   AF-A0A1T1ZWW2-F1
#
_cell.length_a   1.000
_cell.length_b   1.000
_cell.length_c   1.000
_cell.angle_alpha   90.00
_cell.angle_beta   90.00
_cell.angle_gamma   90.00
#
_symmetry.space_group_name_H-M   'P 1'
#
loop_
_entity.id
_entity.type
_entity.pdbx_description
1 polymer ?
#
loop_
_entity_poly.entity_id
_entity_poly.type
_entity_poly.pdbx_seq_one_letter_code
_entity_poly.pdbx_strand_id
1 'polypeptide(L)'
;PRRAARRNRGNLPKDLPRIERVIEPDSLQCPCGCGEMHKIGEDRTERLDIVPAQLRVLVTVRPKYACRACTDGVTQASAPAHLIDGGLPTEGAIAHVLISKYADHLPLYRQSRILARSGIEIHR
;
A
#
# COMPACT_ATOMS: atom_id res chain seq x y z
N PRO A 1 -18.57 -33.15 17.60
CA PRO A 1 -17.17 -32.84 18.00
C PRO A 1 -16.69 -31.48 17.46
N ARG A 2 -16.39 -30.53 18.36
CA ARG A 2 -15.91 -29.18 17.99
C ARG A 2 -14.47 -29.29 17.50
N ARG A 3 -14.23 -28.96 16.23
CA ARG A 3 -12.91 -29.07 15.57
C ARG A 3 -11.88 -28.26 16.37
N ALA A 4 -10.79 -28.89 16.80
CA ALA A 4 -9.72 -28.20 17.53
C ALA A 4 -9.21 -27.03 16.69
N ALA A 5 -9.14 -25.84 17.29
CA ALA A 5 -8.67 -24.65 16.59
C ALA A 5 -7.20 -24.85 16.16
N ARG A 6 -6.97 -24.97 14.85
CA ARG A 6 -5.62 -24.90 14.28
C ARG A 6 -5.08 -23.49 14.54
N ARG A 7 -4.25 -23.36 15.59
CA ARG A 7 -3.59 -22.09 15.89
C ARG A 7 -2.63 -21.78 14.75
N ASN A 8 -2.88 -20.71 14.01
CA ASN A 8 -1.99 -20.23 12.94
C ASN A 8 -0.80 -19.45 13.54
N ARG A 9 -0.06 -20.07 14.47
CA ARG A 9 1.16 -19.49 15.03
C ARG A 9 2.31 -19.89 14.10
N GLY A 10 2.71 -18.97 13.22
CA GLY A 10 3.90 -19.10 12.38
C GLY A 10 3.67 -19.54 10.93
N ASN A 11 2.45 -19.83 10.50
CA ASN A 11 2.16 -20.19 9.09
C ASN A 11 1.47 -19.03 8.36
N LEU A 12 2.22 -17.96 8.13
CA LEU A 12 1.76 -16.86 7.27
C LEU A 12 1.71 -17.33 5.81
N PRO A 13 0.70 -16.90 5.01
CA PRO A 13 0.60 -17.25 3.60
C PRO A 13 1.89 -16.97 2.84
N LYS A 14 2.32 -17.88 1.96
CA LYS A 14 3.63 -17.82 1.25
C LYS A 14 3.72 -16.69 0.21
N ASP A 15 2.58 -16.18 -0.20
CA ASP A 15 2.40 -15.09 -1.16
C ASP A 15 2.52 -13.70 -0.53
N LEU A 16 2.43 -13.58 0.81
CA LEU A 16 2.69 -12.29 1.47
C LEU A 16 4.15 -11.85 1.27
N PRO A 17 4.41 -10.56 1.01
CA PRO A 17 5.77 -10.06 0.92
C PRO A 17 6.49 -10.20 2.27
N ARG A 18 7.73 -10.69 2.26
CA ARG A 18 8.61 -10.73 3.43
C ARG A 18 9.55 -9.53 3.36
N ILE A 19 9.45 -8.64 4.35
CA ILE A 19 10.42 -7.54 4.52
C ILE A 19 11.40 -8.00 5.61
N GLU A 20 12.63 -8.30 5.20
CA GLU A 20 13.67 -8.77 6.12
C GLU A 20 14.33 -7.59 6.82
N ARG A 21 14.47 -7.69 8.14
CA ARG A 21 15.26 -6.77 8.96
C ARG A 21 16.36 -7.58 9.64
N VAL A 22 17.59 -7.41 9.18
CA VAL A 22 18.77 -8.01 9.81
C VAL A 22 19.21 -7.11 10.97
N ILE A 23 19.44 -7.71 12.14
CA ILE A 23 20.02 -7.04 13.30
C ILE A 23 21.40 -7.66 13.48
N GLU A 24 22.43 -6.89 13.16
CA GLU A 24 23.82 -7.30 13.35
C GLU A 24 24.33 -6.91 14.75
N PRO A 25 25.32 -7.64 15.30
CA PRO A 25 26.00 -7.20 16.51
C PRO A 25 26.76 -5.88 16.28
N ASP A 26 26.99 -5.12 17.34
CA ASP A 26 27.68 -3.82 17.28
C ASP A 26 29.10 -3.90 16.70
N SER A 27 29.75 -5.06 16.78
CA SER A 27 31.05 -5.33 16.18
C SER A 27 31.13 -6.77 15.67
N LEU A 28 31.76 -6.91 14.49
CA LEU A 28 32.07 -8.19 13.87
C LEU A 28 33.52 -8.63 14.14
N GLN A 29 34.27 -7.90 14.97
CA GLN A 29 35.64 -8.29 15.34
C GLN A 29 35.62 -9.37 16.41
N CYS A 30 36.46 -10.40 16.28
CA CYS A 30 36.59 -11.41 17.32
C CYS A 30 36.99 -10.73 18.63
N PRO A 31 36.31 -10.99 19.74
CA PRO A 31 36.74 -10.52 21.07
C PRO A 31 38.18 -10.97 21.42
N CYS A 32 38.65 -12.04 20.78
CA CYS A 32 40.00 -12.57 20.90
C CYS A 32 41.06 -11.85 20.05
N GLY A 33 40.67 -10.91 19.19
CA GLY A 33 41.57 -10.14 18.33
C GLY A 33 42.09 -10.87 17.08
N CYS A 34 41.61 -12.08 16.77
CA CYS A 34 42.11 -12.86 15.63
C CYS A 34 41.64 -12.39 14.25
N GLY A 35 40.77 -11.36 14.20
CA GLY A 35 40.22 -10.81 12.97
C GLY A 35 38.70 -10.71 12.98
N GLU A 36 38.11 -10.68 11.79
CA GLU A 36 36.66 -10.58 11.59
C GLU A 36 35.97 -11.95 11.75
N MET A 37 34.81 -11.97 12.41
CA MET A 37 33.99 -13.16 12.59
C MET A 37 33.18 -13.43 11.32
N HIS A 38 33.03 -14.72 10.97
CA HIS A 38 32.16 -15.13 9.87
C HIS A 38 30.80 -15.60 10.40
N LYS A 39 29.76 -15.44 9.59
CA LYS A 39 28.39 -15.86 9.91
C LYS A 39 28.28 -17.39 9.84
N ILE A 40 27.80 -18.02 10.93
CA ILE A 40 27.64 -19.49 11.04
C ILE A 40 26.19 -19.93 10.84
N GLY A 41 25.23 -19.08 11.18
CA GLY A 41 23.80 -19.34 11.08
C GLY A 41 22.97 -18.12 11.43
N GLU A 42 21.64 -18.27 11.42
CA GLU A 42 20.71 -17.23 11.84
C GLU A 42 19.44 -17.85 12.43
N ASP A 43 18.87 -17.18 13.44
CA ASP A 43 17.52 -17.45 13.90
C ASP A 43 16.53 -16.58 13.13
N ARG A 44 15.49 -17.20 12.58
CA ARG A 44 14.44 -16.52 11.80
C ARG A 44 13.12 -16.52 12.58
N THR A 45 12.50 -15.35 12.70
CA THR A 45 11.14 -15.21 13.25
C THR A 45 10.28 -14.39 12.30
N GLU A 46 9.17 -14.96 11.83
CA GLU A 46 8.18 -14.24 11.02
C GLU A 46 7.10 -13.59 11.90
N ARG A 47 6.79 -12.33 11.63
CA ARG A 47 5.71 -11.58 12.28
C ARG A 47 4.88 -10.89 11.20
N LEU A 48 3.56 -10.93 11.36
CA LEU A 48 2.66 -10.20 10.48
C LEU A 48 2.75 -8.70 10.82
N ASP A 49 3.19 -7.91 9.84
CA ASP A 49 3.12 -6.46 9.87
C ASP A 49 1.93 -5.96 9.03
N ILE A 50 1.32 -4.86 9.44
CA ILE A 50 0.18 -4.26 8.72
C ILE A 50 0.53 -2.81 8.42
N VAL A 51 0.76 -2.51 7.15
CA VAL A 51 0.80 -1.14 6.65
C VAL A 51 -0.64 -0.71 6.35
N PRO A 52 -1.18 0.32 7.02
CA PRO A 52 -2.53 0.81 6.75
C PRO A 52 -2.70 1.27 5.31
N ALA A 53 -3.95 1.44 4.88
CA ALA A 53 -4.28 1.99 3.58
C ALA A 53 -3.53 3.33 3.34
N GLN A 54 -2.74 3.38 2.26
CA GLN A 54 -2.06 4.59 1.82
C GLN A 54 -2.99 5.39 0.91
N LEU A 55 -3.38 6.58 1.36
CA LEU A 55 -4.20 7.50 0.59
C LEU A 55 -3.29 8.38 -0.27
N ARG A 56 -3.56 8.45 -1.58
CA ARG A 56 -2.79 9.24 -2.54
C ARG A 56 -3.71 9.98 -3.51
N VAL A 57 -3.25 11.13 -3.99
CA VAL A 57 -3.91 11.88 -5.06
C VAL A 57 -3.28 11.47 -6.38
N LEU A 58 -4.09 10.95 -7.31
CA LEU A 58 -3.66 10.66 -8.67
C LEU A 58 -3.88 11.91 -9.53
N VAL A 59 -2.80 12.49 -10.05
CA VAL A 59 -2.87 13.69 -10.90
C VAL A 59 -2.61 13.29 -12.35
N THR A 60 -3.63 13.43 -13.19
CA THR A 60 -3.51 13.19 -14.63
C THR A 60 -3.22 14.50 -15.35
N VAL A 61 -2.01 14.65 -15.88
CA VAL A 61 -1.59 15.85 -16.63
C VAL A 61 -1.69 15.57 -18.13
N ARG A 62 -2.50 16.37 -18.84
CA ARG A 62 -2.63 16.32 -20.31
C ARG A 62 -2.07 17.61 -20.92
N PRO A 63 -0.79 17.66 -21.28
CA PRO A 63 -0.20 18.85 -21.86
C PRO A 63 -0.81 19.17 -23.23
N LYS A 64 -0.97 20.46 -23.51
CA LYS A 64 -1.37 21.00 -24.81
C LYS A 64 -0.12 21.45 -25.55
N TYR A 65 -0.02 21.09 -26.82
CA TYR A 65 1.09 21.49 -27.68
C TYR A 65 0.56 22.31 -28.85
N ALA A 66 1.32 23.33 -29.24
CA ALA A 66 1.04 24.13 -30.43
C ALA A 66 2.37 24.47 -31.11
N CYS A 67 2.37 24.54 -32.44
CA CYS A 67 3.55 24.96 -33.18
C CYS A 67 3.70 26.49 -33.07
N ARG A 68 4.89 26.96 -32.65
CA ARG A 68 5.18 28.40 -32.51
C ARG A 68 5.37 29.12 -33.84
N ALA A 69 5.67 28.40 -34.92
CA ALA A 69 6.02 28.98 -36.21
C ALA A 69 4.80 29.20 -37.12
N CYS A 70 3.84 28.27 -37.14
CA CYS A 70 2.65 28.38 -37.99
C CYS A 70 1.42 28.91 -37.25
N THR A 71 1.42 28.99 -35.91
CA THR A 71 0.26 29.39 -35.08
C THR A 71 -1.00 28.53 -35.27
N ASP A 72 -0.90 27.45 -36.05
CA ASP A 72 -2.03 26.63 -36.45
C ASP A 72 -2.11 25.35 -35.61
N GLY A 73 -3.27 25.15 -34.99
CA GLY A 73 -3.63 23.93 -34.26
C GLY A 73 -3.04 23.79 -32.86
N VAL A 74 -3.91 23.62 -31.86
CA VAL A 74 -3.54 23.08 -30.53
C VAL A 74 -3.86 21.60 -30.51
N THR A 75 -2.87 20.76 -30.22
CA THR A 75 -3.06 19.32 -30.05
C THR A 75 -2.95 18.92 -28.58
N GLN A 76 -3.83 18.02 -28.16
CA GLN A 76 -3.87 17.46 -26.81
C GLN A 76 -4.40 16.04 -26.91
N ALA A 77 -3.75 15.08 -26.25
CA ALA A 77 -4.29 13.72 -26.13
C ALA A 77 -5.65 13.76 -25.45
N SER A 78 -6.63 12.95 -25.85
CA SER A 78 -7.98 12.89 -25.24
C SER A 78 -7.95 12.55 -23.75
N ALA A 79 -9.00 12.94 -23.01
CA ALA A 79 -9.13 12.54 -21.61
C ALA A 79 -9.34 11.02 -21.53
N PRO A 80 -8.73 10.32 -20.57
CA PRO A 80 -9.15 8.96 -20.24
C PRO A 80 -10.63 8.97 -19.85
N ALA A 81 -11.35 7.93 -20.22
CA ALA A 81 -12.68 7.72 -19.65
C ALA A 81 -12.56 7.32 -18.18
N HIS A 82 -13.47 7.81 -17.35
CA HIS A 82 -13.57 7.47 -15.93
C HIS A 82 -14.91 6.82 -15.66
N LEU A 83 -15.00 5.98 -14.62
CA LEU A 83 -16.28 5.35 -14.25
C LEU A 83 -17.34 6.40 -13.85
N ILE A 84 -16.92 7.47 -13.18
CA ILE A 84 -17.75 8.61 -12.81
C ILE A 84 -17.08 9.86 -13.36
N ASP A 85 -17.70 10.49 -14.36
CA ASP A 85 -17.17 11.71 -14.97
C ASP A 85 -17.08 12.83 -13.93
N GLY A 86 -15.87 13.40 -13.78
CA GLY A 86 -15.58 14.44 -12.79
C GLY A 86 -15.59 13.96 -11.34
N GLY A 87 -15.73 12.66 -11.09
CA GLY A 87 -15.68 12.09 -9.75
C GLY A 87 -14.29 12.23 -9.12
N LEU A 88 -14.25 12.63 -7.86
CA LEU A 88 -13.02 12.64 -7.06
C LEU A 88 -12.42 11.23 -6.82
N PRO A 89 -13.21 10.17 -6.55
CA PRO A 89 -12.63 8.86 -6.27
C PRO A 89 -12.24 8.13 -7.56
N THR A 90 -11.06 7.51 -7.54
CA THR A 90 -10.65 6.55 -8.57
C THR A 90 -11.45 5.25 -8.45
N GLU A 91 -11.41 4.43 -9.48
CA GLU A 91 -12.04 3.10 -9.51
C GLU A 91 -11.56 2.21 -8.35
N GLY A 92 -10.27 2.32 -8.00
CA GLY A 92 -9.69 1.62 -6.84
C GLY A 92 -10.26 2.13 -5.50
N ALA A 93 -10.48 3.44 -5.36
CA ALA A 93 -11.10 4.00 -4.16
C ALA A 93 -12.57 3.57 -4.04
N ILE A 94 -13.31 3.54 -5.15
CA ILE A 94 -14.69 3.03 -5.19
C ILE A 94 -14.72 1.55 -4.80
N ALA A 95 -13.84 0.73 -5.38
CA ALA A 95 -13.74 -0.69 -5.07
C ALA A 95 -13.45 -0.92 -3.57
N HIS A 96 -12.54 -0.14 -2.98
CA HIS A 96 -12.24 -0.23 -1.55
C HIS A 96 -13.47 0.05 -0.67
N VAL A 97 -14.25 1.09 -0.98
CA VAL A 97 -15.48 1.43 -0.24
C VAL A 97 -16.53 0.32 -0.38
N LEU A 98 -16.69 -0.24 -1.59
CA LEU A 98 -17.65 -1.32 -1.86
C LEU A 98 -17.28 -2.61 -1.11
N ILE A 99 -16.02 -3.04 -1.20
CA ILE A 99 -15.52 -4.23 -0.47
C ILE A 99 -15.67 -4.01 1.02
N SER A 100 -15.22 -2.87 1.54
CA SER A 100 -15.34 -2.53 2.96
C SER A 100 -16.80 -2.58 3.43
N LYS A 101 -17.75 -2.05 2.64
CA LYS A 101 -19.17 -2.02 3.02
C LYS A 101 -19.82 -3.40 2.97
N TYR A 102 -19.61 -4.14 1.88
CA TYR A 102 -20.42 -5.31 1.56
C TYR A 102 -19.73 -6.64 1.91
N ALA A 103 -18.40 -6.74 1.80
CA ALA A 103 -17.65 -7.92 2.16
C ALA A 103 -17.20 -7.88 3.63
N ASP A 104 -16.71 -6.72 4.10
CA ASP A 104 -16.19 -6.58 5.47
C ASP A 104 -17.21 -5.99 6.46
N HIS A 105 -18.43 -5.73 6.00
CA HIS A 105 -19.54 -5.19 6.79
C HIS A 105 -19.19 -3.90 7.56
N LEU A 106 -18.34 -3.05 6.98
CA LEU A 106 -17.92 -1.77 7.56
C LEU A 106 -18.89 -0.65 7.15
N PRO A 107 -19.72 -0.10 8.07
CA PRO A 107 -20.70 0.91 7.70
C PRO A 107 -20.06 2.19 7.18
N LEU A 108 -20.73 2.90 6.25
CA LEU A 108 -20.20 4.10 5.58
C LEU A 108 -19.77 5.21 6.55
N TYR A 109 -20.52 5.44 7.63
CA TYR A 109 -20.15 6.44 8.64
C TYR A 109 -18.84 6.10 9.36
N ARG A 110 -18.49 4.81 9.46
CA ARG A 110 -17.25 4.36 10.07
C ARG A 110 -16.09 4.49 9.08
N GLN A 111 -16.35 4.22 7.81
CA GLN A 111 -15.38 4.47 6.73
C GLN A 111 -15.02 5.95 6.64
N SER A 112 -16.00 6.86 6.67
CA SER A 112 -15.72 8.30 6.67
C SER A 112 -14.87 8.73 7.87
N ARG A 113 -15.16 8.20 9.07
CA ARG A 113 -14.33 8.44 10.27
C ARG A 113 -12.92 7.86 10.17
N ILE A 114 -12.71 6.77 9.42
CA ILE A 114 -11.38 6.21 9.19
C ILE A 114 -10.60 7.14 8.26
N LEU A 115 -11.20 7.58 7.16
CA LEU A 115 -10.59 8.53 6.23
C LEU A 115 -10.27 9.87 6.90
N ALA A 116 -11.14 10.33 7.82
CA ALA A 116 -10.91 11.55 8.60
C ALA A 116 -9.64 11.49 9.46
N ARG A 117 -9.17 10.30 9.88
CA ARG A 117 -7.88 10.16 10.60
C ARG A 117 -6.67 10.53 9.74
N SER A 118 -6.85 10.48 8.42
CA SER A 118 -5.85 10.90 7.43
C SER A 118 -6.17 12.27 6.84
N GLY A 119 -7.06 13.05 7.47
CA GLY A 119 -7.44 14.39 7.03
C GLY A 119 -8.40 14.44 5.85
N ILE A 120 -8.98 13.30 5.43
CA ILE A 120 -9.95 13.26 4.33
C ILE A 120 -11.37 13.27 4.91
N GLU A 121 -12.04 14.40 4.78
CA GLU A 121 -13.44 14.56 5.21
C GLU A 121 -14.39 14.23 4.06
N ILE A 122 -15.24 13.21 4.25
CA ILE A 122 -16.27 12.81 3.29
C ILE A 122 -17.61 12.80 4.02
N HIS A 123 -18.55 13.60 3.51
CA HIS A 123 -19.93 13.58 3.98
C HIS A 123 -20.71 12.45 3.30
N ARG A 124 -21.70 11.90 4.03
CA ARG A 124 -22.57 10.83 3.54
C ARG A 124 -23.52 11.34 2.46
#